data_AF-A0A9W7ZGU1-F1
#
_entry.id   AF-A0A9W7ZGU1-F1
#
_cell.length_a   1.000
_cell.length_b   1.000
_cell.length_c   1.000
_cell.angle_alpha   90.00
_cell.angle_beta   90.00
_cell.angle_gamma   90.00
#
_symmetry.space_group_name_H-M   'P 1'
#
loop_
_entity.id
_entity.type
_entity.pdbx_description
1 polymer ?
#
loop_
_entity_poly.entity_id
_entity_poly.type
_entity_poly.pdbx_seq_one_letter_code
_entity_poly.pdbx_strand_id
1 'polypeptide(L)'
;MDRTALDDWESLLYVVCWVATYGVVSEDRRDPNDNVAIKLWNADEAKAAEAKRGHMHSSDNFEGDIIKHFLPQYRLLKSLAKGLHKRLFLHPGCEGALFDPTIDEDPLLDSEDTGSLPKTDPLVERSKHADAIVSNLVALMGKAERVAGENLAN
;
A
#
# COMPACT_ATOMS: atom_id res chain seq x y z
N MET A 1 -19.93 -12.69 3.25
CA MET A 1 -19.31 -12.14 2.03
C MET A 1 -18.33 -13.18 1.55
N ASP A 2 -18.40 -13.55 0.28
CA ASP A 2 -17.46 -14.50 -0.29
C ASP A 2 -16.13 -13.80 -0.57
N ARG A 3 -15.03 -14.45 -0.20
CA ARG A 3 -13.67 -13.97 -0.43
C ARG A 3 -13.43 -13.81 -1.93
N THR A 4 -12.89 -12.66 -2.33
CA THR A 4 -12.60 -12.28 -3.70
C THR A 4 -11.09 -12.30 -3.97
N ALA A 5 -10.70 -12.32 -5.24
CA ALA A 5 -9.29 -12.19 -5.61
C ALA A 5 -8.67 -10.86 -5.13
N LEU A 6 -9.46 -9.79 -5.03
CA LEU A 6 -8.99 -8.51 -4.50
C LEU A 6 -8.62 -8.61 -3.01
N ASP A 7 -9.35 -9.41 -2.22
CA ASP A 7 -9.02 -9.65 -0.81
C ASP A 7 -7.68 -10.38 -0.65
N ASP A 8 -7.33 -11.26 -1.61
CA ASP A 8 -6.02 -11.92 -1.64
C ASP A 8 -4.89 -10.93 -1.94
N TRP A 9 -5.13 -10.01 -2.88
CA TRP A 9 -4.16 -8.95 -3.21
C TRP A 9 -3.97 -7.95 -2.08
N GLU A 10 -5.03 -7.60 -1.35
CA GLU A 10 -4.92 -6.81 -0.13
C GLU A 10 -4.16 -7.54 0.96
N SER A 11 -4.42 -8.83 1.13
CA SER A 11 -3.69 -9.67 2.08
C SER A 11 -2.20 -9.71 1.75
N LEU A 12 -1.85 -9.80 0.46
CA LEU A 12 -0.45 -9.70 0.02
C LEU A 12 0.16 -8.33 0.36
N LEU A 13 -0.55 -7.24 0.05
CA LEU A 13 -0.08 -5.89 0.37
C LEU A 13 0.17 -5.73 1.88
N TYR A 14 -0.74 -6.24 2.72
CA TYR A 14 -0.53 -6.27 4.16
C TYR A 14 0.75 -7.01 4.55
N VAL A 15 0.98 -8.22 4.04
CA VAL A 15 2.19 -8.99 4.34
C VAL A 15 3.44 -8.22 3.93
N VAL A 16 3.44 -7.63 2.73
CA VAL A 16 4.57 -6.81 2.24
C VAL A 16 4.83 -5.64 3.17
N CYS A 17 3.79 -4.88 3.55
CA CYS A 17 3.94 -3.73 4.43
C CYS A 17 4.38 -4.12 5.83
N TRP A 18 3.86 -5.24 6.37
CA TRP A 18 4.23 -5.74 7.69
C TRP A 18 5.70 -6.15 7.72
N VAL A 19 6.12 -6.95 6.73
CA VAL A 19 7.49 -7.42 6.60
C VAL A 19 8.46 -6.25 6.41
N ALA A 20 8.13 -5.29 5.55
CA ALA A 20 9.02 -4.14 5.32
C ALA A 20 9.10 -3.20 6.55
N THR A 21 8.07 -3.17 7.40
CA THR A 21 8.03 -2.33 8.61
C THR A 21 8.77 -2.96 9.79
N TYR A 22 8.57 -4.27 9.99
CA TYR A 22 9.11 -4.98 11.15
C TYR A 22 10.38 -5.78 10.87
N GLY A 23 10.66 -6.09 9.61
CA GLY A 23 11.79 -6.90 9.19
C GLY A 23 11.60 -8.40 9.49
N VAL A 24 12.35 -9.23 8.76
CA VAL A 24 12.39 -10.70 8.96
C VAL A 24 13.70 -11.15 9.61
N VAL A 25 14.79 -10.42 9.36
CA VAL A 25 16.14 -10.73 9.86
C VAL A 25 16.33 -10.15 11.26
N SER A 26 16.92 -10.92 12.17
CA SER A 26 17.01 -10.58 13.60
C SER A 26 17.76 -9.28 13.91
N GLU A 27 18.71 -8.88 13.07
CA GLU A 27 19.57 -7.72 13.32
C GLU A 27 18.85 -6.38 13.10
N ASP A 28 17.91 -6.33 12.16
CA ASP A 28 17.15 -5.12 11.85
C ASP A 28 15.68 -5.20 12.26
N ARG A 29 15.32 -6.25 12.99
CA ARG A 29 13.93 -6.49 13.37
C ARG A 29 13.47 -5.40 14.33
N ARG A 30 12.43 -4.67 13.94
CA ARG A 30 11.74 -3.74 14.83
C ARG A 30 10.96 -4.52 15.90
N ASP A 31 10.88 -3.97 17.11
CA ASP A 31 10.03 -4.54 18.17
C ASP A 31 8.56 -4.51 17.71
N PRO A 32 7.84 -5.65 17.69
CA PRO A 32 6.39 -5.69 17.41
C PRO A 32 5.55 -4.76 18.30
N ASN A 33 6.07 -4.36 19.46
CA ASN A 33 5.43 -3.43 20.36
C ASN A 33 5.54 -1.97 19.92
N ASP A 34 6.47 -1.63 19.02
CA ASP A 34 6.62 -0.28 18.51
C ASP A 34 5.30 0.24 17.92
N ASN A 35 4.98 1.47 18.28
CA ASN A 35 3.72 2.10 17.92
C ASN A 35 3.80 2.71 16.52
N VAL A 36 3.74 1.85 15.50
CA VAL A 36 3.67 2.23 14.09
C VAL A 36 2.26 2.03 13.54
N ALA A 37 1.83 2.84 12.58
CA ALA A 37 0.43 2.87 12.14
C ALA A 37 -0.08 1.52 11.65
N ILE A 38 0.77 0.72 10.97
CA ILE A 38 0.41 -0.63 10.51
C ILE A 38 0.00 -1.59 11.63
N LYS A 39 0.41 -1.35 12.88
CA LYS A 39 0.00 -2.14 14.05
C LYS A 39 -1.53 -2.11 14.23
N LEU A 40 -2.19 -1.01 13.86
CA LEU A 40 -3.64 -0.88 13.92
C LEU A 40 -4.37 -1.86 13.01
N TRP A 41 -3.71 -2.43 12.00
CA TRP A 41 -4.31 -3.44 11.13
C TRP A 41 -4.51 -4.79 11.84
N ASN A 42 -3.90 -4.97 13.02
CA ASN A 42 -4.07 -6.11 13.92
C ASN A 42 -4.90 -5.79 15.17
N ALA A 43 -5.54 -4.62 15.21
CA ALA A 43 -6.49 -4.29 16.26
C ALA A 43 -7.76 -5.14 16.14
N ASP A 44 -8.76 -4.84 16.98
CA ASP A 44 -10.11 -5.37 16.77
C ASP A 44 -10.63 -5.02 15.37
N GLU A 45 -11.58 -5.83 14.87
CA GLU A 45 -12.03 -5.78 13.47
C GLU A 45 -12.47 -4.38 13.01
N ALA A 46 -13.20 -3.65 13.86
CA ALA A 46 -13.69 -2.32 13.54
C ALA A 46 -12.53 -1.33 13.38
N LYS A 47 -11.59 -1.30 14.33
CA LYS A 47 -10.40 -0.43 14.25
C LYS A 47 -9.48 -0.81 13.12
N ALA A 48 -9.30 -2.11 12.88
CA ALA A 48 -8.49 -2.60 11.78
C ALA A 48 -9.08 -2.18 10.42
N ALA A 49 -10.40 -2.27 10.27
CA ALA A 49 -11.09 -1.82 9.06
C ALA A 49 -10.98 -0.31 8.86
N GLU A 50 -11.19 0.49 9.92
CA GLU A 50 -11.04 1.95 9.87
C GLU A 50 -9.61 2.37 9.51
N ALA A 51 -8.61 1.79 10.18
CA ALA A 51 -7.20 2.08 9.91
C ALA A 51 -6.80 1.66 8.49
N LYS A 52 -7.21 0.48 8.02
CA LYS A 52 -6.97 0.06 6.64
C LYS A 52 -7.60 1.02 5.65
N ARG A 53 -8.86 1.41 5.86
CA ARG A 53 -9.54 2.38 5.01
C ARG A 53 -8.79 3.71 4.98
N GLY A 54 -8.41 4.25 6.13
CA GLY A 54 -7.68 5.52 6.23
C GLY A 54 -6.33 5.47 5.52
N HIS A 55 -5.50 4.46 5.84
CA HIS A 55 -4.16 4.34 5.27
C HIS A 55 -4.16 4.03 3.77
N MET A 56 -5.19 3.33 3.27
CA MET A 56 -5.29 2.96 1.85
C MET A 56 -6.02 4.01 1.01
N HIS A 57 -6.65 5.00 1.65
CA HIS A 57 -7.55 5.96 1.01
C HIS A 57 -6.87 6.79 -0.08
N SER A 58 -5.65 7.27 0.19
CA SER A 58 -4.84 8.07 -0.73
C SER A 58 -3.41 7.58 -0.80
N SER A 59 -2.71 7.95 -1.88
CA SER A 59 -1.28 7.70 -1.97
C SER A 59 -0.52 8.41 -0.85
N ASP A 60 -0.96 9.59 -0.45
CA ASP A 60 -0.33 10.39 0.60
C ASP A 60 -0.51 9.76 1.98
N ASN A 61 -1.72 9.28 2.28
CA ASN A 61 -1.96 8.52 3.51
C ASN A 61 -1.14 7.23 3.52
N PHE A 62 -1.04 6.55 2.38
CA PHE A 62 -0.28 5.32 2.30
C PHE A 62 1.23 5.57 2.48
N GLU A 63 1.77 6.59 1.82
CA GLU A 63 3.19 6.97 1.96
C GLU A 63 3.47 7.46 3.38
N GLY A 64 2.62 8.37 3.85
CA GLY A 64 2.72 9.09 5.11
C GLY A 64 2.47 8.22 6.32
N ASP A 65 1.61 7.21 6.28
CA ASP A 65 1.31 6.40 7.47
C ASP A 65 1.90 5.00 7.42
N ILE A 66 2.19 4.46 6.23
CA ILE A 66 2.73 3.11 6.09
C ILE A 66 4.18 3.14 5.61
N ILE A 67 4.43 3.71 4.43
CA ILE A 67 5.74 3.60 3.79
C ILE A 67 6.85 4.34 4.56
N LYS A 68 6.55 5.46 5.23
CA LYS A 68 7.54 6.21 6.04
C LYS A 68 8.20 5.36 7.12
N HIS A 69 7.54 4.27 7.53
CA HIS A 69 8.01 3.40 8.60
C HIS A 69 8.79 2.19 8.10
N PHE A 70 8.93 2.00 6.78
CA PHE A 70 9.67 0.88 6.23
C PHE A 70 11.15 0.97 6.59
N LEU A 71 11.74 -0.18 6.90
CA LEU A 71 13.15 -0.32 7.19
C LEU A 71 13.98 -0.07 5.90
N PRO A 72 15.06 0.75 5.94
CA PRO A 72 15.73 1.27 4.73
C PRO A 72 16.27 0.23 3.74
N GLN A 73 16.60 -0.96 4.22
CA GLN A 73 17.15 -2.08 3.44
C GLN A 73 16.08 -2.82 2.63
N TYR A 74 14.79 -2.67 2.94
CA TYR A 74 13.69 -3.31 2.20
C TYR A 74 13.20 -2.46 1.03
N ARG A 75 14.12 -1.86 0.26
CA ARG A 75 13.80 -0.96 -0.87
C ARG A 75 12.91 -1.62 -1.92
N LEU A 76 13.16 -2.90 -2.23
CA LEU A 76 12.35 -3.66 -3.18
C LEU A 76 10.91 -3.86 -2.68
N LEU A 77 10.72 -4.11 -1.37
CA LEU A 77 9.40 -4.20 -0.79
C LEU A 77 8.69 -2.84 -0.75
N LYS A 78 9.42 -1.74 -0.52
CA LYS A 78 8.89 -0.37 -0.68
C LYS A 78 8.34 -0.16 -2.09
N SER A 79 9.11 -0.48 -3.13
CA SER A 79 8.67 -0.37 -4.52
C SER A 79 7.48 -1.28 -4.84
N LEU A 80 7.47 -2.51 -4.32
CA LEU A 80 6.36 -3.45 -4.50
C LEU A 80 5.08 -2.95 -3.83
N ALA A 81 5.15 -2.48 -2.58
CA ALA A 81 4.01 -1.94 -1.84
C ALA A 81 3.35 -0.77 -2.56
N LYS A 82 4.15 0.22 -2.99
CA LYS A 82 3.65 1.34 -3.81
C LYS A 82 3.01 0.86 -5.11
N GLY A 83 3.65 -0.11 -5.78
CA GLY A 83 3.16 -0.66 -7.03
C GLY A 83 1.82 -1.39 -6.89
N LEU A 84 1.65 -2.15 -5.80
CA LEU A 84 0.43 -2.88 -5.45
C LEU A 84 -0.68 -1.90 -5.08
N HIS A 85 -0.43 -0.96 -4.16
CA HIS A 85 -1.39 0.09 -3.78
C HIS A 85 -1.89 0.83 -5.01
N LYS A 86 -0.98 1.39 -5.82
CA LYS A 86 -1.35 2.11 -7.05
C LYS A 86 -2.27 1.28 -7.96
N ARG A 87 -1.95 0.00 -8.20
CA ARG A 87 -2.71 -0.85 -9.12
C ARG A 87 -4.03 -1.35 -8.56
N LEU A 88 -4.13 -1.52 -7.25
CA LEU A 88 -5.41 -1.81 -6.58
C LEU A 88 -6.44 -0.71 -6.79
N PHE A 89 -6.00 0.51 -7.12
CA PHE A 89 -6.84 1.68 -7.29
C PHE A 89 -6.68 2.38 -8.65
N LEU A 90 -5.99 1.79 -9.63
CA LEU A 90 -5.74 2.39 -10.96
C LEU A 90 -6.95 2.29 -11.89
N HIS A 91 -8.08 2.84 -11.47
CA HIS A 91 -9.30 2.92 -12.28
C HIS A 91 -10.08 4.22 -12.05
N PRO A 92 -10.81 4.72 -13.06
CA PRO A 92 -11.75 5.81 -12.88
C PRO A 92 -12.77 5.49 -11.78
N GLY A 93 -13.03 6.46 -10.90
CA GLY A 93 -13.80 6.31 -9.65
C GLY A 93 -12.96 5.96 -8.41
N CYS A 94 -11.70 5.56 -8.58
CA CYS A 94 -10.75 5.30 -7.48
C CYS A 94 -9.71 6.42 -7.33
N GLU A 95 -9.95 7.60 -7.91
CA GLU A 95 -8.95 8.68 -8.04
C GLU A 95 -8.41 9.19 -6.71
N GLY A 96 -9.20 9.13 -5.63
CA GLY A 96 -8.73 9.49 -4.29
C GLY A 96 -7.51 8.67 -3.82
N ALA A 97 -7.37 7.44 -4.32
CA ALA A 97 -6.27 6.54 -4.02
C ALA A 97 -5.11 6.61 -5.04
N LEU A 98 -5.22 7.45 -6.07
CA LEU A 98 -4.22 7.54 -7.12
C LEU A 98 -3.22 8.67 -6.89
N PHE A 99 -1.94 8.33 -7.06
CA PHE A 99 -0.83 9.27 -7.10
C PHE A 99 -0.95 10.21 -8.31
N ASP A 100 -0.84 11.51 -8.08
CA ASP A 100 -0.55 12.49 -9.14
C ASP A 100 0.96 12.48 -9.41
N PRO A 101 1.42 12.01 -10.58
CA PRO A 101 2.83 11.98 -10.93
C PRO A 101 3.45 13.35 -11.24
N THR A 102 2.71 14.45 -11.11
CA THR A 102 3.24 15.80 -11.33
C THR A 102 3.88 16.44 -10.09
N ILE A 103 3.81 15.78 -8.93
CA ILE A 103 4.42 16.28 -7.69
C ILE A 103 5.78 15.60 -7.48
N ASP A 104 6.81 16.12 -8.13
CA ASP A 104 8.19 16.04 -7.63
C ASP A 104 8.27 16.94 -6.38
N GLU A 105 8.86 16.44 -5.29
CA GLU A 105 8.92 17.09 -3.98
C GLU A 105 9.54 18.51 -4.00
N ASP A 106 8.86 19.51 -3.43
CA ASP A 106 9.50 20.72 -2.89
C ASP A 106 9.48 20.67 -1.34
N PRO A 107 10.62 20.73 -0.63
CA PRO A 107 10.68 20.57 0.83
C PRO A 107 10.09 21.73 1.67
N LEU A 108 9.44 22.73 1.08
CA LEU A 108 9.15 24.00 1.76
C LEU A 108 7.70 24.52 1.66
N LEU A 109 6.72 23.72 1.25
CA LEU A 109 5.35 24.19 1.16
C LEU A 109 4.45 23.59 2.23
N ASP A 110 4.20 24.38 3.28
CA ASP A 110 2.98 24.33 4.08
C ASP A 110 1.79 24.45 3.11
N SER A 111 1.13 23.32 2.87
CA SER A 111 -0.08 23.26 2.05
C SER A 111 -1.19 22.67 2.90
N GLU A 112 -1.92 23.56 3.57
CA GLU A 112 -3.28 23.27 4.04
C GLU A 112 -4.18 23.01 2.82
N ASP A 113 -4.16 21.79 2.27
CA ASP A 113 -5.14 21.41 1.28
C ASP A 113 -6.31 20.65 1.94
N THR A 114 -7.39 21.40 2.12
CA THR A 114 -8.72 20.89 2.47
C THR A 114 -9.37 20.29 1.22
N GLY A 115 -8.74 19.26 0.65
CA GLY A 115 -9.28 18.48 -0.45
C GLY A 115 -10.46 17.64 0.05
N SER A 116 -11.69 18.04 -0.30
CA SER A 116 -12.92 17.28 -0.04
C SER A 116 -12.69 15.79 -0.30
N LEU A 117 -12.93 14.96 0.73
CA LEU A 117 -12.96 13.51 0.62
C LEU A 117 -13.71 13.09 -0.67
N PRO A 118 -13.17 12.16 -1.46
CA PRO A 118 -13.89 11.57 -2.59
C PRO A 118 -15.29 11.14 -2.14
N LYS A 119 -16.32 11.47 -2.92
CA LYS A 119 -17.71 11.08 -2.61
C LYS A 119 -17.93 9.56 -2.53
N THR A 120 -16.96 8.76 -2.99
CA THR A 120 -17.05 7.30 -3.09
C THR A 120 -15.80 6.68 -2.48
N ASP A 121 -15.99 5.67 -1.63
CA ASP A 121 -14.90 4.88 -1.03
C ASP A 121 -14.14 4.12 -2.13
N PRO A 122 -12.84 4.39 -2.36
CA PRO A 122 -12.04 3.70 -3.38
C PRO A 122 -12.02 2.17 -3.23
N LEU A 123 -12.16 1.66 -1.99
CA LEU A 123 -12.22 0.22 -1.73
C LEU A 123 -13.51 -0.41 -2.25
N VAL A 124 -14.62 0.34 -2.24
CA VAL A 124 -15.89 -0.09 -2.80
C VAL A 124 -15.85 -0.02 -4.31
N GLU A 125 -15.32 1.07 -4.87
CA GLU A 125 -15.37 1.32 -6.31
C GLU A 125 -14.55 0.32 -7.11
N ARG A 126 -13.36 -0.05 -6.63
CA ARG A 126 -12.48 -1.00 -7.32
C ARG A 126 -13.13 -2.37 -7.57
N SER A 127 -14.12 -2.76 -6.76
CA SER A 127 -14.82 -4.04 -6.90
C SER A 127 -15.58 -4.13 -8.24
N LYS A 128 -15.95 -2.98 -8.82
CA LYS A 128 -16.59 -2.90 -10.15
C LYS A 128 -15.63 -3.19 -11.30
N HIS A 129 -14.31 -3.18 -11.02
CA HIS A 129 -13.24 -3.31 -12.01
C HIS A 129 -12.28 -4.46 -11.67
N ALA A 130 -12.73 -5.43 -10.86
CA ALA A 130 -11.89 -6.47 -10.27
C ALA A 130 -11.01 -7.21 -11.29
N ASP A 131 -11.56 -7.65 -12.42
CA ASP A 131 -10.80 -8.42 -13.42
C ASP A 131 -9.64 -7.64 -14.03
N ALA A 132 -9.87 -6.35 -14.36
CA ALA A 132 -8.85 -5.48 -14.91
C ALA A 132 -7.74 -5.19 -13.89
N ILE A 133 -8.12 -4.97 -12.63
CA ILE A 133 -7.20 -4.76 -11.52
C ILE A 133 -6.34 -5.99 -11.29
N VAL A 134 -6.95 -7.17 -11.22
CA VAL A 134 -6.25 -8.45 -11.01
C VAL A 134 -5.24 -8.67 -12.15
N SER A 135 -5.61 -8.42 -13.41
CA SER A 135 -4.70 -8.53 -14.55
C SER A 135 -3.47 -7.64 -14.41
N ASN A 136 -3.67 -6.38 -14.00
CA ASN A 136 -2.58 -5.43 -13.75
C ASN A 136 -1.67 -5.86 -12.59
N LEU A 137 -2.24 -6.45 -11.53
CA LEU A 137 -1.51 -6.93 -10.37
C LEU A 137 -0.67 -8.18 -10.70
N VAL A 138 -1.20 -9.12 -11.49
CA VAL A 138 -0.45 -10.27 -12.01
C VAL A 138 0.76 -9.79 -12.84
N ALA A 139 0.56 -8.82 -13.74
CA ALA A 139 1.64 -8.26 -14.54
C ALA A 139 2.73 -7.58 -13.69
N LEU A 140 2.35 -6.90 -12.59
CA LEU A 140 3.29 -6.34 -11.63
C LEU A 140 4.12 -7.44 -10.95
N MET A 141 3.47 -8.49 -10.47
CA MET A 141 4.16 -9.59 -9.79
C MET A 141 5.18 -10.27 -10.71
N GLY A 142 4.81 -10.54 -11.96
CA GLY A 142 5.76 -11.09 -12.94
C GLY A 142 6.95 -10.18 -13.21
N LYS A 143 6.80 -8.84 -13.08
CA LYS A 143 7.93 -7.91 -13.14
C LYS A 143 8.78 -7.96 -11.87
N ALA A 144 8.15 -7.99 -10.69
CA ALA A 144 8.84 -8.03 -9.41
C ALA A 144 9.68 -9.31 -9.26
N GLU A 145 9.15 -10.45 -9.69
CA GLU A 145 9.85 -11.74 -9.69
C GLU A 145 11.13 -11.70 -10.53
N ARG A 146 11.05 -11.16 -11.76
CA ARG A 146 12.23 -11.01 -12.62
C ARG A 146 13.32 -10.15 -11.97
N VAL A 147 12.94 -9.00 -11.43
CA VAL A 147 13.87 -8.09 -10.74
C VAL A 147 14.50 -8.76 -9.52
N ALA A 148 13.73 -9.53 -8.75
CA ALA A 148 14.26 -10.26 -7.61
C ALA A 148 15.26 -11.35 -8.04
N GLY A 149 14.96 -12.10 -9.10
CA GLY A 149 15.84 -13.11 -9.66
C GLY A 149 17.18 -12.54 -10.15
N GLU A 150 17.14 -11.39 -10.82
CA GLU A 150 18.35 -10.68 -11.29
C GLU A 150 19.25 -10.22 -10.12
N ASN A 151 18.66 -9.79 -9.00
CA ASN A 151 19.42 -9.36 -7.83
C ASN A 151 20.02 -10.52 -7.03
N LEU A 152 19.47 -11.74 -7.13
CA LEU A 152 20.01 -12.93 -6.46
C LEU A 152 21.14 -13.61 -7.26
N ALA A 153 21.24 -13.32 -8.55
CA ALA A 153 22.26 -13.87 -9.44
C ALA A 153 23.56 -13.05 -9.45
N ASN A 154 23.59 -11.89 -8.80
CA ASN A 154 24.74 -10.99 -8.66
C ASN A 154 25.28 -10.99 -7.21
#